data_AF-A0A167YZJ4-F1
#
_entry.id   AF-A0A167YZJ4-F1
#
_cell.length_a   1.000
_cell.length_b   1.000
_cell.length_c   1.000
_cell.angle_alpha   90.00
_cell.angle_beta   90.00
_cell.angle_gamma   90.00
#
_symmetry.space_group_name_H-M   'P 1'
#
loop_
_entity.id
_entity.type
_entity.pdbx_description
1 polymer ?
#
loop_
_entity_poly.entity_id
_entity_poly.type
_entity_poly.pdbx_seq_one_letter_code
_entity_poly.pdbx_strand_id
1 'polypeptide(L)'
;MLGAFFGPAYRDWWLSYVQDPTRMSPYHNHWLVRKSVASVLARGIFRLDRLQPSMIEYVVRRVSLIEPEEPMQLDGTYPLLGDHSLSGLGKVDPRFVGTHARLARSIQLLEIARTFELEALARPPKPHLGLAGRVTAASQPSPQKAYKLTNLLTKALLSTWLMLPSRLRIAAYKVLRKLGAFLYGQPNDWSTVQRLPFGLYLKYCGESDGCHNEFNALLTVRQYTSVPVPRPLDVVVKQEITDDPLSFPEAYLLITRIPGVPLARCQDMLSDRDYECIATQLKAILTQLRAIPKMVSPGMAICNTLGGACRDPRIRSGDPVGPFENEADFSQMLRFPDDPDRRGHQIVFTHADLNPRNILVDRIVRADGSRSWMVTGIVDWETAGFYPEYWDCTKALFEGFRWTKRYNDWIKEIFTEFGDYSREFDVEKRSWEMGDGI
;
A
#
# COMPACT_ATOMS: atom_id res chain seq x y z
N MET A 1 6.20 -4.79 23.82
CA MET A 1 4.91 -4.09 24.08
C MET A 1 4.31 -3.37 22.88
N LEU A 2 5.03 -2.51 22.14
CA LEU A 2 4.46 -1.67 21.06
C LEU A 2 3.57 -2.40 20.03
N GLY A 3 3.89 -3.66 19.68
CA GLY A 3 3.07 -4.47 18.75
C GLY A 3 1.67 -4.86 19.23
N ALA A 4 1.31 -4.58 20.50
CA ALA A 4 -0.06 -4.73 21.01
C ALA A 4 -0.95 -3.52 20.72
N PHE A 5 -0.35 -2.37 20.35
CA PHE A 5 -1.05 -1.11 20.13
C PHE A 5 -0.86 -0.57 18.70
N PHE A 6 0.18 -1.01 18.00
CA PHE A 6 0.57 -0.50 16.69
C PHE A 6 0.82 -1.63 15.69
N GLY A 7 0.29 -1.48 14.48
CA GLY A 7 0.62 -2.35 13.36
C GLY A 7 2.12 -2.30 13.00
N PRO A 8 2.69 -3.34 12.36
CA PRO A 8 4.13 -3.45 12.14
C PRO A 8 4.77 -2.23 11.47
N ALA A 9 4.11 -1.65 10.45
CA ALA A 9 4.62 -0.46 9.76
C ALA A 9 4.76 0.77 10.69
N TYR A 10 3.77 1.03 11.56
CA TYR A 10 3.82 2.15 12.50
C TYR A 10 4.83 1.90 13.63
N ARG A 11 4.94 0.64 14.10
CA ARG A 11 5.99 0.23 15.05
C ARG A 11 7.39 0.45 14.48
N ASP A 12 7.62 0.06 13.24
CA ASP A 12 8.93 0.13 12.61
C ASP A 12 9.30 1.60 12.24
N TRP A 13 8.30 2.43 11.89
CA TRP A 13 8.45 3.88 11.81
C TRP A 13 8.85 4.50 13.16
N TRP A 14 8.17 4.12 14.25
CA TRP A 14 8.47 4.62 15.60
C TRP A 14 9.87 4.22 16.08
N LEU A 15 10.30 2.99 15.78
CA LEU A 15 11.67 2.53 16.04
C LEU A 15 12.70 3.33 15.26
N SER A 16 12.42 3.68 13.99
CA SER A 16 13.27 4.57 13.19
C SER A 16 13.31 6.01 13.75
N TYR A 17 12.20 6.54 14.28
CA TYR A 17 12.14 7.85 14.93
C TYR A 17 13.00 7.92 16.21
N VAL A 18 12.95 6.88 17.06
CA VAL A 18 13.70 6.87 18.33
C VAL A 18 15.22 6.89 18.09
N GLN A 19 15.68 6.24 17.02
CA GLN A 19 17.10 6.11 16.65
C GLN A 19 17.74 7.42 16.16
N ASP A 20 17.01 8.33 15.49
CA ASP A 20 17.55 9.62 15.04
C ASP A 20 16.46 10.72 14.97
N PRO A 21 16.21 11.43 16.08
CA PRO A 21 15.18 12.47 16.15
C PRO A 21 15.48 13.73 15.35
N THR A 22 16.73 13.92 14.91
CA THR A 22 17.20 15.19 14.30
C THR A 22 16.90 15.30 12.81
N ARG A 23 16.53 14.19 12.17
CA ARG A 23 16.33 14.07 10.71
C ARG A 23 14.89 14.29 10.22
N MET A 24 14.06 14.99 11.00
CA MET A 24 12.66 15.28 10.66
C MET A 24 12.42 16.79 10.71
N SER A 25 11.70 17.33 9.73
CA SER A 25 11.28 18.74 9.75
C SER A 25 10.32 18.98 10.93
N PRO A 26 10.49 20.06 11.72
CA PRO A 26 9.70 20.30 12.94
C PRO A 26 8.19 20.39 12.67
N TYR A 27 7.80 20.74 11.44
CA TYR A 27 6.40 20.87 11.01
C TYR A 27 5.65 19.53 10.85
N HIS A 28 6.35 18.39 10.82
CA HIS A 28 5.71 17.07 10.83
C HIS A 28 5.13 16.67 12.19
N ASN A 29 5.43 17.42 13.27
CA ASN A 29 5.02 17.09 14.63
C ASN A 29 3.69 17.76 15.01
N HIS A 30 2.64 17.49 14.24
CA HIS A 30 1.29 17.58 14.79
C HIS A 30 0.97 16.18 15.35
N TRP A 31 0.62 16.09 16.63
CA TRP A 31 0.27 14.83 17.31
C TRP A 31 1.40 13.84 17.62
N LEU A 32 2.54 14.32 18.11
CA LEU A 32 3.28 13.60 19.15
C LEU A 32 4.11 14.57 20.00
N VAL A 33 3.76 14.60 21.29
CA VAL A 33 4.41 15.34 22.37
C VAL A 33 5.94 15.28 22.23
N ARG A 34 6.62 16.45 22.17
CA ARG A 34 8.10 16.57 21.98
C ARG A 34 8.84 15.53 22.83
N LYS A 35 9.90 14.89 22.31
CA LYS A 35 10.66 13.82 23.00
C LYS A 35 11.03 14.15 24.45
N SER A 36 11.33 15.42 24.75
CA SER A 36 11.53 15.94 26.11
C SER A 36 10.29 15.78 26.99
N VAL A 37 9.14 16.30 26.56
CA VAL A 37 7.86 16.25 27.27
C VAL A 37 7.34 14.80 27.38
N ALA A 38 7.52 13.97 26.34
CA ALA A 38 7.14 12.56 26.36
C ALA A 38 8.00 11.74 27.33
N SER A 39 9.31 12.02 27.39
CA SER A 39 10.24 11.40 28.34
C SER A 39 9.85 11.72 29.80
N VAL A 40 9.54 12.98 30.11
CA VAL A 40 9.16 13.35 31.50
C VAL A 40 7.74 12.92 31.89
N LEU A 41 6.82 12.79 30.93
CA LEU A 41 5.51 12.14 31.14
C LEU A 41 5.68 10.64 31.43
N ALA A 42 6.54 9.94 30.68
CA ALA A 42 6.85 8.53 30.93
C ALA A 42 7.57 8.31 32.27
N ARG A 43 8.39 9.28 32.72
CA ARG A 43 9.00 9.32 34.06
C ARG A 43 8.00 9.74 35.17
N GLY A 44 6.78 10.16 34.85
CA GLY A 44 5.76 10.60 35.82
C GLY A 44 6.04 11.96 36.49
N ILE A 45 7.00 12.74 36.00
CA ILE A 45 7.43 14.02 36.59
C ILE A 45 6.42 15.14 36.30
N PHE A 46 5.71 15.03 35.17
CA PHE A 46 4.64 15.93 34.78
C PHE A 46 3.37 15.15 34.42
N ARG A 47 2.22 15.81 34.51
CA ARG A 47 0.91 15.31 34.08
C ARG A 47 0.20 16.36 33.23
N LEU A 48 -0.77 15.93 32.42
CA LEU A 48 -1.61 16.81 31.61
C LEU A 48 -2.96 17.02 32.30
N ASP A 49 -3.17 18.18 32.90
CA ASP A 49 -4.44 18.56 33.51
C ASP A 49 -5.32 19.28 32.48
N ARG A 50 -6.44 18.66 32.09
CA ARG A 50 -7.40 19.25 31.13
C ARG A 50 -7.93 20.57 31.68
N LEU A 51 -7.78 21.66 30.92
CA LEU A 51 -8.31 22.97 31.30
C LEU A 51 -9.83 22.97 31.12
N GLN A 52 -10.61 23.35 32.13
CA GLN A 52 -12.07 23.50 31.99
C GLN A 52 -12.44 24.93 31.62
N PRO A 53 -13.41 25.15 30.71
CA PRO A 53 -14.36 24.18 30.13
C PRO A 53 -13.86 23.42 28.88
N SER A 54 -12.61 23.61 28.46
CA SER A 54 -12.06 23.06 27.22
C SER A 54 -12.01 21.52 27.16
N MET A 55 -12.18 21.00 25.95
CA MET A 55 -12.04 19.57 25.62
C MET A 55 -10.73 19.25 24.89
N ILE A 56 -9.93 20.27 24.56
CA ILE A 56 -8.74 20.18 23.71
C ILE A 56 -7.50 20.87 24.30
N GLU A 57 -7.65 21.69 25.33
CA GLU A 57 -6.55 22.37 26.01
C GLU A 57 -6.16 21.65 27.30
N TYR A 58 -4.86 21.47 27.50
CA TYR A 58 -4.29 20.81 28.67
C TYR A 58 -3.15 21.65 29.24
N VAL A 59 -3.08 21.78 30.56
CA VAL A 59 -1.95 22.40 31.26
C VAL A 59 -0.98 21.31 31.69
N VAL A 60 0.29 21.46 31.32
CA VAL A 60 1.37 20.62 31.84
C VAL A 60 1.62 21.00 33.30
N ARG A 61 1.25 20.15 34.26
CA ARG A 61 1.51 20.37 35.69
C ARG A 61 2.60 19.44 36.21
N ARG A 62 3.49 19.96 37.03
CA ARG A 62 4.53 19.18 37.73
C ARG A 62 3.89 18.32 38.83
N VAL A 63 4.38 17.09 38.99
CA VAL A 63 4.01 16.18 40.06
C VAL A 63 5.16 16.16 41.07
N SER A 64 5.11 17.04 42.06
CA SER A 64 6.21 17.24 43.01
C SER A 64 6.26 16.12 44.06
N LEU A 65 7.32 15.31 44.05
CA LEU A 65 7.65 14.41 45.17
C LEU A 65 9.16 14.24 45.45
N ILE A 66 10.06 14.39 44.46
CA ILE A 66 11.53 14.31 44.67
C ILE A 66 12.25 15.33 43.77
N GLU A 67 13.01 16.25 44.40
CA GLU A 67 14.12 17.13 43.93
C GLU A 67 14.02 17.95 42.60
N PRO A 68 14.86 19.00 42.40
CA PRO A 68 14.72 19.95 41.30
C PRO A 68 15.61 19.67 40.09
N GLU A 69 15.06 19.06 39.03
CA GLU A 69 15.53 19.31 37.65
C GLU A 69 15.09 20.73 37.20
N GLU A 70 15.87 21.37 36.33
CA GLU A 70 15.62 22.73 35.82
C GLU A 70 14.26 22.86 35.08
N PRO A 71 13.64 24.06 35.08
CA PRO A 71 12.37 24.28 34.37
C PRO A 71 12.52 24.08 32.86
N MET A 72 11.76 23.13 32.31
CA MET A 72 11.73 22.89 30.87
C MET A 72 11.21 24.14 30.12
N GLN A 73 11.96 24.60 29.13
CA GLN A 73 11.54 25.70 28.25
C GLN A 73 10.36 25.24 27.38
N LEU A 74 9.15 25.62 27.79
CA LEU A 74 7.94 25.45 27.01
C LEU A 74 7.87 26.54 25.94
N ASP A 75 7.67 26.13 24.70
CA ASP A 75 7.56 27.02 23.55
C ASP A 75 6.07 27.25 23.29
N GLY A 76 5.55 28.38 23.77
CA GLY A 76 4.12 28.67 23.83
C GLY A 76 3.41 28.18 25.10
N THR A 77 2.23 28.74 25.36
CA THR A 77 1.54 28.64 26.65
C THR A 77 0.68 27.38 26.82
N TYR A 78 0.21 26.76 25.73
CA TYR A 78 -0.72 25.62 25.76
C TYR A 78 -0.46 24.60 24.63
N PRO A 79 -0.41 23.29 24.91
CA PRO A 79 -0.62 22.27 23.90
C PRO A 79 -2.10 22.25 23.46
N LEU A 80 -2.35 22.73 22.24
CA LEU A 80 -3.66 22.68 21.59
C LEU A 80 -3.86 21.33 20.89
N LEU A 81 -4.86 20.55 21.32
CA LEU A 81 -5.33 19.34 20.63
C LEU A 81 -6.57 19.65 19.77
N GLY A 82 -6.68 20.90 19.29
CA GLY A 82 -7.76 21.39 18.43
C GLY A 82 -7.35 21.42 16.97
N ASP A 83 -8.32 21.24 16.07
CA ASP A 83 -8.14 21.53 14.65
C ASP A 83 -8.51 23.00 14.39
N HIS A 84 -7.58 23.77 13.84
CA HIS A 84 -7.77 25.15 13.39
C HIS A 84 -7.61 25.29 11.86
N SER A 85 -7.42 24.18 11.14
CA SER A 85 -7.11 24.14 9.70
C SER A 85 -8.32 23.99 8.78
N LEU A 86 -9.54 23.80 9.34
CA LEU A 86 -10.79 23.54 8.61
C LEU A 86 -10.74 22.29 7.71
N SER A 87 -9.73 21.42 7.87
CA SER A 87 -9.40 20.34 6.93
C SER A 87 -10.24 19.06 7.08
N GLY A 88 -11.06 18.96 8.13
CA GLY A 88 -11.98 17.83 8.33
C GLY A 88 -11.30 16.50 8.67
N LEU A 89 -10.06 16.53 9.16
CA LEU A 89 -9.32 15.34 9.58
C LEU A 89 -10.02 14.61 10.73
N GLY A 90 -10.11 13.28 10.60
CA GLY A 90 -10.62 12.40 11.66
C GLY A 90 -9.71 12.43 12.89
N LYS A 91 -10.28 12.73 14.06
CA LYS A 91 -9.53 12.90 15.31
C LYS A 91 -9.32 11.56 16.02
N VAL A 92 -8.16 11.39 16.67
CA VAL A 92 -8.06 10.44 17.78
C VAL A 92 -9.00 10.93 18.88
N ASP A 93 -9.89 10.06 19.34
CA ASP A 93 -10.87 10.40 20.37
C ASP A 93 -10.14 10.90 21.65
N PRO A 94 -10.46 12.10 22.18
CA PRO A 94 -9.83 12.59 23.41
C PRO A 94 -10.10 11.68 24.63
N ARG A 95 -11.16 10.84 24.58
CA ARG A 95 -11.38 9.75 25.55
C ARG A 95 -10.25 8.71 25.49
N PHE A 96 -9.63 8.48 24.34
CA PHE A 96 -8.52 7.53 24.17
C PHE A 96 -7.25 8.00 24.91
N VAL A 97 -6.97 9.31 24.90
CA VAL A 97 -5.90 9.92 25.71
C VAL A 97 -6.20 9.75 27.20
N GLY A 98 -7.46 9.97 27.61
CA GLY A 98 -7.92 9.72 28.99
C GLY A 98 -7.80 8.25 29.41
N THR A 99 -8.12 7.31 28.52
CA THR A 99 -7.98 5.86 28.75
C THR A 99 -6.51 5.45 28.83
N HIS A 100 -5.65 5.97 27.95
CA HIS A 100 -4.21 5.72 28.01
C HIS A 100 -3.59 6.26 29.30
N ALA A 101 -4.01 7.44 29.77
CA ALA A 101 -3.57 8.00 31.05
C ALA A 101 -4.03 7.16 32.27
N ARG A 102 -5.24 6.58 32.21
CA ARG A 102 -5.76 5.67 33.24
C ARG A 102 -5.01 4.32 33.26
N LEU A 103 -4.79 3.72 32.09
CA LEU A 103 -4.14 2.42 31.96
C LEU A 103 -2.64 2.44 32.28
N ALA A 104 -1.95 3.57 32.05
CA ALA A 104 -0.52 3.72 32.35
C ALA A 104 -0.18 3.36 33.81
N ARG A 105 -1.04 3.72 34.78
CA ARG A 105 -0.84 3.41 36.20
C ARG A 105 -0.98 1.91 36.50
N SER A 106 -1.89 1.21 35.83
CA SER A 106 -2.06 -0.24 35.98
C SER A 106 -0.94 -1.03 35.31
N ILE A 107 -0.46 -0.56 34.15
CA ILE A 107 0.69 -1.13 33.45
C ILE A 107 1.97 -0.99 34.30
N GLN A 108 2.16 0.16 34.93
CA GLN A 108 3.29 0.41 35.83
C GLN A 108 3.31 -0.56 37.03
N LEU A 109 2.15 -0.85 37.64
CA LEU A 109 2.04 -1.80 38.75
C LEU A 109 2.36 -3.25 38.33
N LEU A 110 1.90 -3.67 37.15
CA LEU A 110 2.19 -4.99 36.58
C LEU A 110 3.68 -5.16 36.23
N GLU A 111 4.32 -4.11 35.71
CA GLU A 111 5.75 -4.17 35.40
C GLU A 111 6.58 -4.17 36.70
N ILE A 112 6.22 -3.37 37.71
CA ILE A 112 6.86 -3.41 39.05
C ILE A 112 6.76 -4.81 39.68
N ALA A 113 5.60 -5.47 39.61
CA ALA A 113 5.43 -6.84 40.11
C ALA A 113 6.37 -7.84 39.40
N ARG A 114 6.52 -7.74 38.08
CA ARG A 114 7.50 -8.54 37.32
C ARG A 114 8.94 -8.23 37.68
N THR A 115 9.28 -6.96 37.90
CA THR A 115 10.65 -6.58 38.29
C THR A 115 11.00 -7.22 39.64
N PHE A 116 10.08 -7.25 40.60
CA PHE A 116 10.33 -7.95 41.88
C PHE A 116 10.49 -9.48 41.72
N GLU A 117 9.72 -10.14 40.85
CA GLU A 117 9.92 -11.57 40.55
C GLU A 117 11.26 -11.83 39.83
N LEU A 118 11.66 -10.95 38.92
CA LEU A 118 12.92 -11.07 38.16
C LEU A 118 14.16 -10.74 39.01
N GLU A 119 14.10 -9.74 39.89
CA GLU A 119 15.19 -9.39 40.81
C GLU A 119 15.43 -10.48 41.86
N ALA A 120 14.39 -11.21 42.28
CA ALA A 120 14.53 -12.38 43.14
C ALA A 120 15.30 -13.53 42.45
N LEU A 121 15.23 -13.62 41.12
CA LEU A 121 15.90 -14.64 40.29
C LEU A 121 17.31 -14.22 39.80
N ALA A 122 17.71 -12.95 39.95
CA ALA A 122 18.84 -12.37 39.23
C ALA A 122 20.14 -12.14 40.04
N ARG A 123 20.30 -12.68 41.26
CA ARG A 123 21.55 -12.55 42.04
C ARG A 123 22.64 -13.54 41.54
N PRO A 124 23.83 -13.08 41.07
CA PRO A 124 24.87 -13.91 40.43
C PRO A 124 26.14 -14.00 41.34
N PRO A 125 27.40 -14.31 40.89
CA PRO A 125 27.92 -14.81 39.60
C PRO A 125 28.99 -15.95 39.72
N LYS A 126 29.49 -16.49 38.59
CA LYS A 126 30.93 -16.88 38.39
C LYS A 126 31.35 -16.76 36.89
N PRO A 127 32.66 -16.62 36.56
CA PRO A 127 33.09 -15.87 35.36
C PRO A 127 33.96 -16.66 34.34
N HIS A 128 34.53 -15.91 33.37
CA HIS A 128 35.43 -16.29 32.26
C HIS A 128 34.73 -16.80 30.97
N LEU A 129 35.24 -16.60 29.75
CA LEU A 129 36.50 -16.00 29.28
C LEU A 129 36.22 -15.22 27.96
N GLY A 130 36.99 -14.17 27.64
CA GLY A 130 36.81 -13.40 26.40
C GLY A 130 37.57 -13.96 25.20
N LEU A 131 37.13 -13.63 23.98
CA LEU A 131 37.96 -13.69 22.77
C LEU A 131 37.53 -12.62 21.76
N ALA A 132 38.48 -11.80 21.30
CA ALA A 132 38.24 -10.78 20.28
C ALA A 132 38.58 -11.33 18.89
N GLY A 133 37.69 -11.13 17.91
CA GLY A 133 37.88 -11.52 16.51
C GLY A 133 37.83 -10.31 15.57
N ARG A 134 38.94 -10.00 14.91
CA ARG A 134 39.00 -9.00 13.82
C ARG A 134 38.27 -9.54 12.59
N VAL A 135 37.54 -8.67 11.88
CA VAL A 135 37.08 -8.91 10.51
C VAL A 135 37.77 -7.91 9.59
N THR A 136 38.52 -8.42 8.60
CA THR A 136 39.20 -7.62 7.58
C THR A 136 38.25 -7.29 6.42
N ALA A 137 38.35 -6.08 5.89
CA ALA A 137 37.56 -5.65 4.74
C ALA A 137 38.10 -6.24 3.43
N ALA A 138 37.27 -6.98 2.70
CA ALA A 138 37.54 -7.42 1.34
C ALA A 138 36.87 -6.48 0.33
N SER A 139 37.59 -6.12 -0.73
CA SER A 139 37.13 -5.21 -1.78
C SER A 139 36.03 -5.83 -2.64
N GLN A 140 34.90 -5.13 -2.80
CA GLN A 140 33.82 -5.57 -3.68
C GLN A 140 34.06 -5.13 -5.14
N PRO A 141 33.76 -5.99 -6.15
CA PRO A 141 33.88 -5.64 -7.55
C PRO A 141 32.76 -4.69 -8.02
N SER A 142 33.05 -3.90 -9.06
CA SER A 142 32.17 -2.84 -9.57
C SER A 142 30.75 -3.35 -9.94
N PRO A 143 29.67 -2.69 -9.49
CA PRO A 143 28.30 -3.24 -9.57
C PRO A 143 27.76 -3.44 -10.99
N GLN A 144 28.21 -2.64 -11.97
CA GLN A 144 27.69 -2.68 -13.34
C GLN A 144 28.06 -3.97 -14.11
N LYS A 145 29.25 -4.55 -13.87
CA LYS A 145 29.66 -5.82 -14.51
C LYS A 145 28.92 -7.00 -13.88
N ALA A 146 28.78 -7.02 -12.56
CA ALA A 146 28.00 -8.02 -11.85
C ALA A 146 26.54 -8.02 -12.32
N TYR A 147 25.90 -6.84 -12.41
CA TYR A 147 24.51 -6.68 -12.84
C TYR A 147 24.23 -7.18 -14.28
N LYS A 148 25.20 -7.08 -15.19
CA LYS A 148 25.06 -7.63 -16.56
C LYS A 148 25.16 -9.15 -16.58
N LEU A 149 26.11 -9.72 -15.84
CA LEU A 149 26.29 -11.19 -15.78
C LEU A 149 25.13 -11.88 -15.05
N THR A 150 24.66 -11.32 -13.93
CA THR A 150 23.50 -11.86 -13.21
C THR A 150 22.24 -11.83 -14.08
N ASN A 151 21.98 -10.74 -14.81
CA ASN A 151 20.82 -10.67 -15.72
C ASN A 151 20.85 -11.73 -16.84
N LEU A 152 22.03 -12.08 -17.38
CA LEU A 152 22.14 -13.15 -18.37
C LEU A 152 21.86 -14.53 -17.75
N LEU A 153 22.44 -14.80 -16.57
CA LEU A 153 22.20 -16.05 -15.84
C LEU A 153 20.73 -16.19 -15.39
N THR A 154 20.11 -15.13 -14.87
CA THR A 154 18.69 -15.11 -14.49
C THR A 154 17.77 -15.34 -15.69
N LYS A 155 18.09 -14.77 -16.87
CA LYS A 155 17.34 -15.05 -18.10
C LYS A 155 17.47 -16.51 -18.52
N ALA A 156 18.70 -17.06 -18.54
CA ALA A 156 18.92 -18.46 -18.91
C ALA A 156 18.22 -19.43 -17.95
N LEU A 157 18.31 -19.18 -16.64
CA LEU A 157 17.59 -19.94 -15.60
C LEU A 157 16.07 -19.84 -15.75
N LEU A 158 15.52 -18.66 -16.08
CA LEU A 158 14.09 -18.52 -16.31
C LEU A 158 13.66 -19.27 -17.59
N SER A 159 14.44 -19.19 -18.68
CA SER A 159 14.15 -19.94 -19.89
C SER A 159 14.16 -21.45 -19.65
N THR A 160 15.17 -22.00 -18.94
CA THR A 160 15.19 -23.43 -18.60
C THR A 160 14.09 -23.82 -17.61
N TRP A 161 13.70 -22.92 -16.69
CA TRP A 161 12.56 -23.11 -15.80
C TRP A 161 11.24 -23.24 -16.58
N LEU A 162 10.97 -22.34 -17.52
CA LEU A 162 9.74 -22.31 -18.31
C LEU A 162 9.58 -23.53 -19.24
N MET A 163 10.69 -24.19 -19.60
CA MET A 163 10.68 -25.47 -20.33
C MET A 163 10.25 -26.66 -19.47
N LEU A 164 10.17 -26.53 -18.14
CA LEU A 164 9.72 -27.63 -17.27
C LEU A 164 8.20 -27.86 -17.42
N PRO A 165 7.75 -29.13 -17.42
CA PRO A 165 6.32 -29.46 -17.43
C PRO A 165 5.53 -28.74 -16.33
N SER A 166 4.33 -28.25 -16.66
CA SER A 166 3.46 -27.48 -15.77
C SER A 166 3.27 -28.14 -14.40
N ARG A 167 3.16 -29.47 -14.34
CA ARG A 167 3.05 -30.23 -13.08
C ARG A 167 4.23 -30.00 -12.13
N LEU A 168 5.46 -29.92 -12.63
CA LEU A 168 6.65 -29.65 -11.82
C LEU A 168 6.69 -28.19 -11.34
N ARG A 169 6.33 -27.25 -12.22
CA ARG A 169 6.27 -25.81 -11.89
C ARG A 169 5.22 -25.54 -10.80
N ILE A 170 4.01 -26.09 -10.95
CA ILE A 170 2.94 -26.03 -9.93
C ILE A 170 3.39 -26.67 -8.60
N ALA A 171 4.03 -27.85 -8.63
CA ALA A 171 4.52 -28.49 -7.41
C ALA A 171 5.54 -27.61 -6.67
N ALA A 172 6.48 -27.01 -7.39
CA ALA A 172 7.43 -26.07 -6.83
C ALA A 172 6.76 -24.79 -6.29
N TYR A 173 5.74 -24.27 -6.96
CA TYR A 173 4.97 -23.12 -6.46
C TYR A 173 4.18 -23.46 -5.19
N LYS A 174 3.64 -24.67 -5.06
CA LYS A 174 3.04 -25.16 -3.80
C LYS A 174 4.07 -25.26 -2.66
N VAL A 175 5.30 -25.70 -2.94
CA VAL A 175 6.41 -25.72 -1.96
C VAL A 175 6.86 -24.31 -1.58
N LEU A 176 7.11 -23.44 -2.56
CA LEU A 176 7.50 -22.05 -2.35
C LEU A 176 6.42 -21.28 -1.58
N ARG A 177 5.13 -21.51 -1.85
CA ARG A 177 4.01 -20.90 -1.11
C ARG A 177 4.06 -21.28 0.38
N LYS A 178 4.24 -22.57 0.69
CA LYS A 178 4.41 -23.04 2.09
C LYS A 178 5.63 -22.41 2.76
N LEU A 179 6.76 -22.32 2.05
CA LEU A 179 7.98 -21.68 2.57
C LEU A 179 7.81 -20.16 2.76
N GLY A 180 7.11 -19.48 1.85
CA GLY A 180 6.77 -18.07 1.95
C GLY A 180 5.86 -17.79 3.15
N ALA A 181 4.84 -18.62 3.36
CA ALA A 181 3.97 -18.56 4.52
C ALA A 181 4.72 -18.78 5.84
N PHE A 182 5.69 -19.72 5.87
CA PHE A 182 6.55 -19.94 7.03
C PHE A 182 7.47 -18.74 7.33
N LEU A 183 8.05 -18.12 6.31
CA LEU A 183 9.02 -17.02 6.47
C LEU A 183 8.39 -15.63 6.68
N TYR A 184 7.20 -15.39 6.14
CA TYR A 184 6.57 -14.07 6.10
C TYR A 184 5.17 -14.02 6.72
N GLY A 185 4.67 -15.15 7.22
CA GLY A 185 3.28 -15.33 7.61
C GLY A 185 2.37 -15.66 6.42
N GLN A 186 1.25 -16.30 6.72
CA GLN A 186 0.09 -16.28 5.83
C GLN A 186 -0.53 -14.87 5.87
N PRO A 187 -0.79 -14.23 4.73
CA PRO A 187 -1.92 -13.30 4.68
C PRO A 187 -3.20 -14.11 4.97
N ASN A 188 -4.21 -13.46 5.55
CA ASN A 188 -5.48 -14.06 6.00
C ASN A 188 -6.06 -15.11 5.03
N ASP A 189 -6.79 -16.11 5.54
CA ASP A 189 -7.16 -17.36 4.84
C ASP A 189 -7.80 -17.20 3.44
N TRP A 190 -8.37 -16.03 3.13
CA TRP A 190 -8.96 -15.66 1.84
C TRP A 190 -7.97 -15.05 0.83
N SER A 191 -6.70 -14.88 1.20
CA SER A 191 -5.72 -14.18 0.37
C SER A 191 -5.10 -15.09 -0.69
N THR A 192 -5.44 -14.80 -1.94
CA THR A 192 -4.92 -15.40 -3.18
C THR A 192 -3.48 -14.99 -3.51
N VAL A 193 -2.77 -14.28 -2.62
CA VAL A 193 -1.45 -13.68 -2.92
C VAL A 193 -0.44 -13.96 -1.80
N GLN A 194 0.59 -14.75 -2.09
CA GLN A 194 1.65 -15.07 -1.12
C GLN A 194 2.99 -14.41 -1.49
N ARG A 195 3.63 -13.76 -0.51
CA ARG A 195 5.03 -13.34 -0.62
C ARG A 195 5.94 -14.57 -0.60
N LEU A 196 6.85 -14.67 -1.57
CA LEU A 196 7.81 -15.75 -1.69
C LEU A 196 9.25 -15.29 -1.36
N PRO A 197 10.18 -16.24 -1.13
CA PRO A 197 11.61 -15.96 -1.09
C PRO A 197 12.13 -15.30 -2.38
N PHE A 198 13.40 -14.88 -2.36
CA PHE A 198 14.11 -14.31 -3.53
C PHE A 198 13.48 -13.03 -4.11
N GLY A 199 12.61 -12.36 -3.36
CA GLY A 199 11.93 -11.15 -3.83
C GLY A 199 10.84 -11.44 -4.86
N LEU A 200 10.10 -12.53 -4.68
CA LEU A 200 9.01 -12.94 -5.57
C LEU A 200 7.64 -12.83 -4.86
N TYR A 201 6.59 -12.78 -5.66
CA TYR A 201 5.21 -12.94 -5.24
C TYR A 201 4.52 -13.97 -6.14
N LEU A 202 3.58 -14.70 -5.56
CA LEU A 202 2.75 -15.68 -6.25
C LEU A 202 1.29 -15.32 -6.03
N LYS A 203 0.57 -14.97 -7.09
CA LYS A 203 -0.88 -15.09 -7.10
C LYS A 203 -1.25 -16.55 -7.37
N TYR A 204 -2.22 -17.08 -6.65
CA TYR A 204 -2.67 -18.48 -6.69
C TYR A 204 -4.16 -18.56 -6.36
N CYS A 205 -4.84 -19.62 -6.83
CA CYS A 205 -6.31 -19.72 -6.79
C CYS A 205 -7.03 -18.54 -7.49
N GLY A 206 -6.35 -17.83 -8.39
CA GLY A 206 -7.00 -16.86 -9.27
C GLY A 206 -7.67 -17.56 -10.45
N GLU A 207 -8.63 -16.89 -11.08
CA GLU A 207 -9.20 -17.35 -12.34
C GLU A 207 -8.13 -17.31 -13.45
N SER A 208 -8.18 -18.29 -14.35
CA SER A 208 -7.27 -18.41 -15.49
C SER A 208 -7.18 -17.12 -16.31
N ASP A 209 -8.31 -16.53 -16.66
CA ASP A 209 -8.37 -15.37 -17.55
C ASP A 209 -7.73 -14.13 -16.91
N GLY A 210 -8.02 -13.88 -15.62
CA GLY A 210 -7.44 -12.76 -14.88
C GLY A 210 -5.92 -12.89 -14.74
N CYS A 211 -5.40 -14.09 -14.48
CA CYS A 211 -3.96 -14.33 -14.42
C CYS A 211 -3.26 -14.13 -15.78
N HIS A 212 -3.88 -14.55 -16.89
CA HIS A 212 -3.32 -14.30 -18.22
C HIS A 212 -3.42 -12.83 -18.62
N ASN A 213 -4.53 -12.14 -18.29
CA ASN A 213 -4.69 -10.72 -18.56
C ASN A 213 -3.68 -9.89 -17.75
N GLU A 214 -3.48 -10.17 -16.47
CA GLU A 214 -2.45 -9.49 -15.67
C GLU A 214 -1.04 -9.75 -16.22
N PHE A 215 -0.72 -11.01 -16.57
CA PHE A 215 0.58 -11.35 -17.16
C PHE A 215 0.85 -10.54 -18.43
N ASN A 216 -0.14 -10.43 -19.31
CA ASN A 216 -0.02 -9.68 -20.56
C ASN A 216 -0.02 -8.16 -20.34
N ALA A 217 -0.86 -7.63 -19.45
CA ALA A 217 -0.86 -6.22 -19.04
C ALA A 217 0.52 -5.79 -18.53
N LEU A 218 1.12 -6.59 -17.64
CA LEU A 218 2.46 -6.37 -17.14
C LEU A 218 3.54 -6.43 -18.24
N LEU A 219 3.37 -7.24 -19.29
CA LEU A 219 4.27 -7.20 -20.45
C LEU A 219 4.08 -5.92 -21.26
N THR A 220 2.82 -5.56 -21.59
CA THR A 220 2.47 -4.38 -22.38
C THR A 220 2.98 -3.08 -21.74
N VAL A 221 2.68 -2.85 -20.46
CA VAL A 221 3.14 -1.65 -19.75
C VAL A 221 4.66 -1.55 -19.73
N ARG A 222 5.37 -2.67 -19.57
CA ARG A 222 6.84 -2.72 -19.58
C ARG A 222 7.47 -2.58 -20.95
N GLN A 223 6.71 -2.80 -22.03
CA GLN A 223 7.16 -2.62 -23.40
C GLN A 223 7.06 -1.15 -23.84
N TYR A 224 5.96 -0.48 -23.48
CA TYR A 224 5.64 0.85 -24.00
C TYR A 224 5.92 2.00 -23.03
N THR A 225 6.19 1.72 -21.74
CA THR A 225 6.33 2.78 -20.71
C THR A 225 7.53 2.56 -19.79
N SER A 226 7.85 3.60 -19.01
CA SER A 226 8.78 3.52 -17.87
C SER A 226 8.08 3.25 -16.53
N VAL A 227 6.75 3.02 -16.53
CA VAL A 227 5.96 2.85 -15.31
C VAL A 227 6.49 1.66 -14.50
N PRO A 228 6.77 1.85 -13.19
CA PRO A 228 7.27 0.76 -12.37
C PRO A 228 6.17 -0.28 -12.11
N VAL A 229 6.27 -1.44 -12.75
CA VAL A 229 5.34 -2.57 -12.57
C VAL A 229 6.09 -3.89 -12.39
N PRO A 230 5.49 -4.90 -11.72
CA PRO A 230 6.12 -6.20 -11.51
C PRO A 230 6.62 -6.79 -12.83
N ARG A 231 7.74 -7.52 -12.81
CA ARG A 231 8.07 -8.41 -13.94
C ARG A 231 7.17 -9.64 -13.84
N PRO A 232 6.38 -9.95 -14.88
CA PRO A 232 5.77 -11.26 -15.02
C PRO A 232 6.89 -12.25 -15.36
N LEU A 233 6.93 -13.38 -14.64
CA LEU A 233 7.96 -14.41 -14.80
C LEU A 233 7.38 -15.70 -15.35
N ASP A 234 6.21 -16.10 -14.86
CA ASP A 234 5.52 -17.31 -15.31
C ASP A 234 4.01 -17.20 -15.06
N VAL A 235 3.22 -17.83 -15.92
CA VAL A 235 1.80 -18.12 -15.70
C VAL A 235 1.55 -19.59 -16.02
N VAL A 236 0.91 -20.31 -15.10
CA VAL A 236 0.61 -21.74 -15.28
C VAL A 236 -0.75 -22.07 -14.70
N VAL A 237 -1.54 -22.80 -15.47
CA VAL A 237 -2.88 -23.25 -15.08
C VAL A 237 -2.86 -24.75 -14.83
N LYS A 238 -3.40 -25.15 -13.68
CA LYS A 238 -3.75 -26.54 -13.41
C LYS A 238 -5.11 -26.81 -14.07
N GLN A 239 -5.11 -27.50 -15.20
CA GLN A 239 -6.35 -28.11 -15.71
C GLN A 239 -6.79 -29.20 -14.74
N GLU A 240 -8.00 -29.06 -14.21
CA GLU A 240 -8.65 -30.02 -13.33
C GLU A 240 -9.50 -30.94 -14.21
N ILE A 241 -9.07 -32.20 -14.38
CA ILE A 241 -9.91 -33.21 -15.02
C ILE A 241 -10.83 -33.75 -13.93
N THR A 242 -11.96 -33.08 -13.74
CA THR A 242 -12.97 -33.39 -12.73
C THR A 242 -14.36 -33.20 -13.33
N ASP A 243 -15.27 -34.14 -13.08
CA ASP A 243 -16.69 -34.02 -13.47
C ASP A 243 -17.49 -33.08 -12.53
N ASP A 244 -16.81 -32.38 -11.62
CA ASP A 244 -17.41 -31.41 -10.69
C ASP A 244 -17.55 -30.03 -11.36
N PRO A 245 -18.79 -29.54 -11.62
CA PRO A 245 -19.01 -28.24 -12.25
C PRO A 245 -18.63 -27.04 -11.37
N LEU A 246 -18.24 -27.24 -10.10
CA LEU A 246 -17.73 -26.20 -9.19
C LEU A 246 -16.19 -26.15 -9.15
N SER A 247 -15.50 -27.01 -9.90
CA SER A 247 -14.04 -27.10 -9.94
C SER A 247 -13.45 -26.09 -10.95
N PHE A 248 -13.00 -24.94 -10.45
CA PHE A 248 -12.36 -23.92 -11.27
C PHE A 248 -10.87 -24.22 -11.52
N PRO A 249 -10.34 -23.95 -12.73
CA PRO A 249 -8.94 -24.22 -13.06
C PRO A 249 -7.99 -23.35 -12.23
N GLU A 250 -7.21 -23.98 -11.34
CA GLU A 250 -6.31 -23.30 -10.40
C GLU A 250 -5.13 -22.64 -11.15
N ALA A 251 -5.20 -21.31 -11.34
CA ALA A 251 -4.13 -20.55 -11.97
C ALA A 251 -3.08 -20.03 -10.97
N TYR A 252 -1.85 -19.94 -11.47
CA TYR A 252 -0.67 -19.49 -10.74
C TYR A 252 0.06 -18.43 -11.58
N LEU A 253 0.24 -17.24 -11.02
CA LEU A 253 0.99 -16.15 -11.64
C LEU A 253 2.18 -15.77 -10.75
N LEU A 254 3.39 -16.00 -11.26
CA LEU A 254 4.64 -15.68 -10.59
C LEU A 254 5.17 -14.32 -11.08
N ILE A 255 5.36 -13.39 -10.15
CA ILE A 255 5.82 -12.02 -10.41
C ILE A 255 6.96 -11.61 -9.47
N THR A 256 7.74 -10.61 -9.85
CA THR A 256 8.75 -10.01 -8.95
C THR A 256 8.12 -9.05 -7.94
N ARG A 257 8.60 -9.07 -6.70
CA ARG A 257 8.30 -8.04 -5.69
C ARG A 257 8.80 -6.66 -6.13
N ILE A 258 7.96 -5.65 -5.93
CA ILE A 258 8.36 -4.24 -5.89
C ILE A 258 8.61 -3.79 -4.43
N PRO A 259 9.60 -2.91 -4.15
CA PRO A 259 9.77 -2.24 -2.85
C PRO A 259 8.64 -1.23 -2.53
N GLY A 260 8.63 -0.69 -1.30
CA GLY A 260 7.59 0.22 -0.82
C GLY A 260 6.39 -0.47 -0.15
N VAL A 261 5.40 0.37 0.19
CA VAL A 261 4.16 0.03 0.90
C VAL A 261 2.94 0.56 0.14
N PRO A 262 1.78 -0.10 0.19
CA PRO A 262 0.53 0.45 -0.36
C PRO A 262 0.19 1.83 0.22
N LEU A 263 -0.17 2.77 -0.65
CA LEU A 263 -0.57 4.13 -0.30
C LEU A 263 -1.69 4.14 0.76
N ALA A 264 -2.66 3.23 0.63
CA ALA A 264 -3.75 3.03 1.60
C ALA A 264 -3.29 2.79 3.04
N ARG A 265 -2.08 2.25 3.26
CA ARG A 265 -1.50 1.98 4.59
C ARG A 265 -0.67 3.14 5.16
N CYS A 266 -0.40 4.18 4.37
CA CYS A 266 0.44 5.31 4.77
C CYS A 266 -0.15 6.67 4.45
N GLN A 267 -1.37 6.73 3.90
CA GLN A 267 -2.08 7.96 3.51
C GLN A 267 -2.15 9.04 4.61
N ASP A 268 -2.25 8.63 5.89
CA ASP A 268 -2.31 9.53 7.05
C ASP A 268 -0.93 10.07 7.48
N MET A 269 0.17 9.54 6.92
CA MET A 269 1.55 9.97 7.20
C MET A 269 2.09 10.94 6.14
N LEU A 270 1.30 11.26 5.11
CA LEU A 270 1.70 12.10 3.98
C LEU A 270 1.28 13.55 4.22
N SER A 271 2.22 14.49 4.07
CA SER A 271 1.92 15.91 4.05
C SER A 271 1.26 16.34 2.73
N ASP A 272 0.69 17.54 2.68
CA ASP A 272 0.08 18.10 1.46
C ASP A 272 1.10 18.13 0.29
N ARG A 273 2.33 18.54 0.58
CA ARG A 273 3.46 18.51 -0.35
C ARG A 273 3.83 17.09 -0.82
N ASP A 274 3.65 16.07 0.01
CA ASP A 274 3.88 14.68 -0.39
C ASP A 274 2.77 14.19 -1.32
N TYR A 275 1.51 14.57 -1.04
CA TYR A 275 0.37 14.34 -1.93
C TYR A 275 0.55 15.02 -3.30
N GLU A 276 1.00 16.28 -3.35
CA GLU A 276 1.35 16.99 -4.60
C GLU A 276 2.49 16.28 -5.37
N CYS A 277 3.52 15.84 -4.65
CA CYS A 277 4.66 15.12 -5.22
C CYS A 277 4.24 13.77 -5.79
N ILE A 278 3.32 13.05 -5.14
CA ILE A 278 2.76 11.78 -5.63
C ILE A 278 1.77 12.04 -6.77
N ALA A 279 0.95 13.09 -6.72
CA ALA A 279 0.02 13.47 -7.80
C ALA A 279 0.77 13.71 -9.11
N THR A 280 1.85 14.50 -9.07
CA THR A 280 2.71 14.75 -10.24
C THR A 280 3.26 13.43 -10.84
N GLN A 281 3.61 12.45 -10.00
CA GLN A 281 4.07 11.13 -10.45
C GLN A 281 2.92 10.29 -11.04
N LEU A 282 1.74 10.29 -10.42
CA LEU A 282 0.57 9.57 -10.92
C LEU A 282 0.06 10.15 -12.24
N LYS A 283 0.06 11.48 -12.40
CA LYS A 283 -0.20 12.16 -13.67
C LYS A 283 0.78 11.71 -14.75
N ALA A 284 2.09 11.75 -14.49
CA ALA A 284 3.11 11.25 -15.42
C ALA A 284 2.99 9.74 -15.74
N ILE A 285 2.49 8.93 -14.82
CA ILE A 285 2.18 7.50 -15.03
C ILE A 285 0.94 7.37 -15.93
N LEU A 286 -0.18 8.03 -15.61
CA LEU A 286 -1.42 8.00 -16.38
C LEU A 286 -1.21 8.48 -17.82
N THR A 287 -0.44 9.54 -18.04
CA THR A 287 -0.04 10.01 -19.38
C THR A 287 0.68 8.93 -20.18
N GLN A 288 1.60 8.18 -19.56
CA GLN A 288 2.31 7.08 -20.22
C GLN A 288 1.38 5.89 -20.52
N LEU A 289 0.47 5.55 -19.60
CA LEU A 289 -0.48 4.45 -19.80
C LEU A 289 -1.46 4.77 -20.93
N ARG A 290 -2.08 5.96 -20.92
CA ARG A 290 -3.02 6.38 -21.96
C ARG A 290 -2.37 6.48 -23.36
N ALA A 291 -1.05 6.66 -23.44
CA ALA A 291 -0.29 6.66 -24.69
C ALA A 291 0.05 5.26 -25.24
N ILE A 292 -0.29 4.17 -24.54
CA ILE A 292 -0.07 2.80 -25.03
C ILE A 292 -0.98 2.53 -26.25
N PRO A 293 -0.44 2.17 -27.42
CA PRO A 293 -1.24 1.97 -28.61
C PRO A 293 -2.06 0.68 -28.54
N LYS A 294 -3.33 0.75 -28.96
CA LYS A 294 -4.20 -0.41 -29.06
C LYS A 294 -3.90 -1.26 -30.29
N MET A 295 -3.01 -2.24 -30.12
CA MET A 295 -2.58 -3.16 -31.19
C MET A 295 -3.37 -4.48 -31.26
N VAL A 296 -4.23 -4.75 -30.27
CA VAL A 296 -5.01 -6.01 -30.16
C VAL A 296 -6.43 -5.86 -30.70
N SER A 297 -7.00 -6.95 -31.22
CA SER A 297 -8.36 -7.05 -31.80
C SER A 297 -8.80 -5.83 -32.61
N PRO A 298 -8.29 -5.66 -33.85
CA PRO A 298 -8.75 -4.63 -34.77
C PRO A 298 -10.28 -4.71 -34.97
N GLY A 299 -10.96 -3.57 -34.84
CA GLY A 299 -12.43 -3.49 -34.89
C GLY A 299 -13.14 -3.52 -33.52
N MET A 300 -12.50 -4.05 -32.46
CA MET A 300 -13.08 -4.08 -31.11
C MET A 300 -12.53 -2.95 -30.26
N ALA A 301 -13.18 -1.77 -30.19
CA ALA A 301 -12.66 -0.63 -29.43
C ALA A 301 -12.37 -0.93 -27.94
N ILE A 302 -13.27 -1.61 -27.22
CA ILE A 302 -13.14 -1.87 -25.78
C ILE A 302 -12.92 -3.36 -25.54
N CYS A 303 -11.81 -3.71 -24.89
CA CYS A 303 -11.38 -5.09 -24.67
C CYS A 303 -10.32 -5.19 -23.56
N ASN A 304 -10.09 -6.40 -23.04
CA ASN A 304 -8.95 -6.66 -22.16
C ASN A 304 -7.60 -6.53 -22.90
N THR A 305 -6.48 -6.68 -22.20
CA THR A 305 -5.15 -6.49 -22.80
C THR A 305 -4.79 -7.51 -23.89
N LEU A 306 -5.46 -8.67 -23.91
CA LEU A 306 -5.32 -9.72 -24.92
C LEU A 306 -6.27 -9.53 -26.12
N GLY A 307 -7.14 -8.51 -26.09
CA GLY A 307 -8.15 -8.26 -27.13
C GLY A 307 -9.47 -9.02 -26.93
N GLY A 308 -9.66 -9.68 -25.79
CA GLY A 308 -10.87 -10.43 -25.43
C GLY A 308 -11.78 -9.70 -24.44
N ALA A 309 -12.69 -10.46 -23.82
CA ALA A 309 -13.66 -9.94 -22.86
C ALA A 309 -13.00 -9.24 -21.66
N CYS A 310 -13.51 -8.06 -21.31
CA CYS A 310 -13.18 -7.35 -20.09
C CYS A 310 -13.73 -8.10 -18.87
N ARG A 311 -13.06 -7.93 -17.71
CA ARG A 311 -13.57 -8.33 -16.41
C ARG A 311 -13.38 -7.18 -15.45
N ASP A 312 -14.46 -6.72 -14.86
CA ASP A 312 -14.48 -5.69 -13.83
C ASP A 312 -15.51 -6.10 -12.77
N PRO A 313 -15.14 -6.25 -11.48
CA PRO A 313 -16.06 -6.66 -10.43
C PRO A 313 -17.36 -5.84 -10.28
N ARG A 314 -17.45 -4.64 -10.88
CA ARG A 314 -18.68 -3.83 -10.93
C ARG A 314 -19.64 -4.19 -12.04
N ILE A 315 -19.12 -4.73 -13.13
CA ILE A 315 -19.95 -5.10 -14.27
C ILE A 315 -20.34 -6.55 -14.05
N ARG A 316 -21.63 -6.79 -13.78
CA ARG A 316 -22.20 -8.13 -13.61
C ARG A 316 -21.38 -9.03 -12.67
N SER A 317 -21.04 -8.51 -11.49
CA SER A 317 -20.31 -9.23 -10.44
C SER A 317 -18.92 -9.76 -10.83
N GLY A 318 -18.31 -9.27 -11.92
CA GLY A 318 -17.01 -9.73 -12.42
C GLY A 318 -17.06 -10.76 -13.55
N ASP A 319 -18.25 -11.09 -14.05
CA ASP A 319 -18.43 -11.92 -15.24
C ASP A 319 -17.70 -11.30 -16.46
N PRO A 320 -17.22 -12.13 -17.42
CA PRO A 320 -16.66 -11.62 -18.68
C PRO A 320 -17.70 -10.81 -19.47
N VAL A 321 -17.31 -9.63 -19.94
CA VAL A 321 -18.15 -8.77 -20.80
C VAL A 321 -17.38 -8.31 -22.04
N GLY A 322 -18.04 -8.34 -23.20
CA GLY A 322 -17.45 -7.97 -24.48
C GLY A 322 -16.55 -9.07 -25.09
N PRO A 323 -15.55 -8.73 -25.92
CA PRO A 323 -15.14 -7.37 -26.29
C PRO A 323 -16.22 -6.62 -27.08
N PHE A 324 -16.06 -5.31 -27.23
CA PHE A 324 -17.07 -4.43 -27.85
C PHE A 324 -16.49 -3.66 -29.04
N GLU A 325 -17.28 -3.50 -30.11
CA GLU A 325 -16.87 -2.76 -31.30
C GLU A 325 -16.71 -1.27 -31.01
N ASN A 326 -17.57 -0.70 -30.17
CA ASN A 326 -17.60 0.71 -29.82
C ASN A 326 -18.06 0.94 -28.36
N GLU A 327 -18.03 2.21 -27.91
CA GLU A 327 -18.45 2.60 -26.57
C GLU A 327 -19.96 2.44 -26.31
N ALA A 328 -20.82 2.59 -27.33
CA ALA A 328 -22.26 2.46 -27.15
C ALA A 328 -22.64 1.01 -26.79
N ASP A 329 -21.99 0.01 -27.42
CA ASP A 329 -22.17 -1.41 -27.08
C ASP A 329 -21.69 -1.74 -25.66
N PHE A 330 -20.55 -1.17 -25.24
CA PHE A 330 -20.07 -1.31 -23.87
C PHE A 330 -21.05 -0.68 -22.87
N SER A 331 -21.61 0.49 -23.20
CA SER A 331 -22.55 1.20 -22.34
C SER A 331 -23.87 0.45 -22.14
N GLN A 332 -24.28 -0.44 -23.06
CA GLN A 332 -25.42 -1.35 -22.86
C GLN A 332 -25.22 -2.33 -21.69
N MET A 333 -23.98 -2.58 -21.28
CA MET A 333 -23.66 -3.43 -20.12
C MET A 333 -23.68 -2.66 -18.79
N LEU A 334 -23.89 -1.35 -18.83
CA LEU A 334 -23.88 -0.45 -17.68
C LEU A 334 -25.29 0.11 -17.42
N ARG A 335 -25.57 0.53 -16.18
CA ARG A 335 -26.83 1.23 -15.89
C ARG A 335 -26.86 2.60 -16.55
N PHE A 336 -28.05 3.01 -16.97
CA PHE A 336 -28.30 4.22 -17.76
C PHE A 336 -27.53 4.21 -19.10
N PRO A 337 -27.73 3.19 -19.97
CA PRO A 337 -26.98 3.04 -21.22
C PRO A 337 -27.21 4.19 -22.22
N ASP A 338 -28.35 4.88 -22.11
CA ASP A 338 -28.76 6.00 -22.97
C ASP A 338 -28.44 7.38 -22.35
N ASP A 339 -27.78 7.42 -21.20
CA ASP A 339 -27.30 8.68 -20.62
C ASP A 339 -26.21 9.29 -21.54
N PRO A 340 -26.30 10.58 -21.91
CA PRO A 340 -25.36 11.20 -22.85
C PRO A 340 -23.92 11.17 -22.35
N ASP A 341 -23.71 11.23 -21.04
CA ASP A 341 -22.38 11.22 -20.41
C ASP A 341 -21.79 9.78 -20.30
N ARG A 342 -22.29 8.84 -21.12
CA ARG A 342 -21.68 7.51 -21.38
C ARG A 342 -21.11 7.36 -22.80
N ARG A 343 -20.97 8.45 -23.55
CA ARG A 343 -20.66 8.39 -25.00
C ARG A 343 -19.71 9.50 -25.44
N GLY A 344 -18.82 9.18 -26.38
CA GLY A 344 -17.93 10.14 -27.03
C GLY A 344 -16.54 10.24 -26.39
N HIS A 345 -16.17 9.28 -25.53
CA HIS A 345 -14.89 9.26 -24.85
C HIS A 345 -13.77 8.68 -25.72
N GLN A 346 -12.53 9.09 -25.46
CA GLN A 346 -11.38 8.36 -26.00
C GLN A 346 -11.26 7.00 -25.31
N ILE A 347 -10.96 5.95 -26.08
CA ILE A 347 -10.65 4.64 -25.54
C ILE A 347 -9.14 4.50 -25.37
N VAL A 348 -8.70 4.32 -24.14
CA VAL A 348 -7.29 4.38 -23.72
C VAL A 348 -6.92 3.13 -22.93
N PHE A 349 -5.62 2.83 -22.79
CA PHE A 349 -5.18 1.78 -21.90
C PHE A 349 -5.31 2.24 -20.43
N THR A 350 -6.02 1.44 -19.65
CA THR A 350 -6.56 1.78 -18.33
C THR A 350 -6.19 0.64 -17.37
N HIS A 351 -5.83 0.96 -16.13
CA HIS A 351 -5.54 -0.05 -15.12
C HIS A 351 -6.82 -0.77 -14.66
N ALA A 352 -7.94 -0.03 -14.58
CA ALA A 352 -9.25 -0.50 -14.15
C ALA A 352 -9.27 -1.11 -12.73
N ASP A 353 -8.28 -0.76 -11.89
CA ASP A 353 -8.35 -0.82 -10.42
C ASP A 353 -7.27 0.07 -9.75
N LEU A 354 -7.09 1.31 -10.22
CA LEU A 354 -6.05 2.24 -9.71
C LEU A 354 -6.41 2.88 -8.36
N ASN A 355 -6.75 2.05 -7.37
CA ASN A 355 -7.07 2.46 -6.01
C ASN A 355 -5.80 2.48 -5.11
N PRO A 356 -5.84 3.04 -3.88
CA PRO A 356 -4.63 3.27 -3.09
C PRO A 356 -4.03 1.98 -2.48
N ARG A 357 -4.71 0.83 -2.58
CA ARG A 357 -4.13 -0.49 -2.23
C ARG A 357 -3.10 -0.94 -3.27
N ASN A 358 -3.25 -0.46 -4.52
CA ASN A 358 -2.53 -0.92 -5.70
C ASN A 358 -1.39 0.05 -6.13
N ILE A 359 -1.36 1.25 -5.53
CA ILE A 359 -0.26 2.21 -5.64
C ILE A 359 0.74 1.95 -4.50
N LEU A 360 1.96 1.52 -4.84
CA LEU A 360 3.07 1.37 -3.90
C LEU A 360 3.92 2.64 -3.85
N VAL A 361 4.23 3.11 -2.64
CA VAL A 361 5.09 4.26 -2.38
C VAL A 361 6.22 3.91 -1.40
N ASP A 362 7.35 4.61 -1.50
CA ASP A 362 8.45 4.53 -0.54
C ASP A 362 9.14 5.88 -0.38
N ARG A 363 9.87 6.06 0.72
CA ARG A 363 10.66 7.28 0.99
C ARG A 363 12.03 7.15 0.38
N ILE A 364 12.32 7.99 -0.61
CA ILE A 364 13.65 8.11 -1.21
C ILE A 364 14.43 9.28 -0.61
N VAL A 365 15.76 9.19 -0.64
CA VAL A 365 16.66 10.32 -0.41
C VAL A 365 17.11 10.81 -1.80
N ARG A 366 16.87 12.09 -2.09
CA ARG A 366 17.29 12.75 -3.32
C ARG A 366 18.78 13.11 -3.26
N ALA A 367 19.36 13.47 -4.40
CA ALA A 367 20.78 13.82 -4.51
C ALA A 367 21.19 15.04 -3.68
N ASP A 368 20.24 15.94 -3.38
CA ASP A 368 20.40 17.10 -2.49
C ASP A 368 20.29 16.75 -0.99
N GLY A 369 20.13 15.46 -0.65
CA GLY A 369 19.94 14.98 0.72
C GLY A 369 18.51 15.15 1.26
N SER A 370 17.61 15.79 0.51
CA SER A 370 16.19 15.90 0.89
C SER A 370 15.49 14.55 0.78
N ARG A 371 14.38 14.38 1.53
CA ARG A 371 13.54 13.19 1.47
C ARG A 371 12.25 13.50 0.74
N SER A 372 11.80 12.59 -0.12
CA SER A 372 10.49 12.67 -0.79
C SER A 372 9.87 11.29 -0.91
N TRP A 373 8.55 11.24 -1.10
CA TRP A 373 7.88 10.02 -1.49
C TRP A 373 7.96 9.80 -3.00
N MET A 374 8.24 8.57 -3.38
CA MET A 374 8.25 8.12 -4.77
C MET A 374 7.22 7.01 -4.95
N VAL A 375 6.48 7.02 -6.05
CA VAL A 375 5.69 5.86 -6.48
C VAL A 375 6.67 4.77 -6.92
N THR A 376 6.86 3.76 -6.08
CA THR A 376 7.79 2.66 -6.36
C THR A 376 7.19 1.58 -7.24
N GLY A 377 5.86 1.51 -7.34
CA GLY A 377 5.21 0.66 -8.32
C GLY A 377 3.70 0.71 -8.33
N ILE A 378 3.12 0.21 -9.42
CA ILE A 378 1.69 -0.04 -9.57
C ILE A 378 1.52 -1.56 -9.76
N VAL A 379 0.59 -2.17 -9.02
CA VAL A 379 0.35 -3.62 -8.96
C VAL A 379 -1.12 -3.95 -9.16
N ASP A 380 -1.46 -5.23 -9.35
CA ASP A 380 -2.84 -5.73 -9.45
C ASP A 380 -3.52 -5.44 -10.80
N TRP A 381 -2.85 -5.82 -11.90
CA TRP A 381 -3.26 -5.46 -13.28
C TRP A 381 -4.28 -6.43 -13.91
N GLU A 382 -5.03 -7.19 -13.12
CA GLU A 382 -5.91 -8.27 -13.63
C GLU A 382 -7.16 -7.77 -14.37
N THR A 383 -7.66 -6.58 -14.05
CA THR A 383 -8.80 -5.93 -14.73
C THR A 383 -8.38 -5.04 -15.92
N ALA A 384 -7.07 -4.84 -16.13
CA ALA A 384 -6.53 -3.88 -17.09
C ALA A 384 -6.95 -4.17 -18.54
N GLY A 385 -7.05 -3.12 -19.35
CA GLY A 385 -7.57 -3.21 -20.70
C GLY A 385 -7.70 -1.85 -21.37
N PHE A 386 -8.42 -1.82 -22.48
CA PHE A 386 -8.78 -0.62 -23.22
C PHE A 386 -10.23 -0.24 -22.88
N TYR A 387 -10.42 0.90 -22.22
CA TYR A 387 -11.70 1.38 -21.69
C TYR A 387 -11.87 2.89 -21.96
N PRO A 388 -13.09 3.45 -21.83
CA PRO A 388 -13.30 4.90 -21.84
C PRO A 388 -12.37 5.63 -20.86
N GLU A 389 -11.89 6.80 -21.23
CA GLU A 389 -10.84 7.50 -20.49
C GLU A 389 -11.21 7.92 -19.06
N TYR A 390 -12.49 8.11 -18.76
CA TYR A 390 -12.98 8.37 -17.41
C TYR A 390 -12.83 7.15 -16.47
N TRP A 391 -12.62 5.94 -17.01
CA TRP A 391 -12.80 4.70 -16.28
C TRP A 391 -11.86 4.56 -15.08
N ASP A 392 -10.57 4.90 -15.19
CA ASP A 392 -9.66 4.85 -14.02
C ASP A 392 -10.04 5.87 -12.91
N CYS A 393 -10.67 7.01 -13.26
CA CYS A 393 -11.14 8.02 -12.30
C CYS A 393 -12.33 7.50 -11.50
N THR A 394 -13.40 7.08 -12.19
CA THR A 394 -14.58 6.49 -11.54
C THR A 394 -14.22 5.15 -10.88
N LYS A 395 -13.19 4.44 -11.38
CA LYS A 395 -12.63 3.27 -10.72
C LYS A 395 -12.01 3.62 -9.36
N ALA A 396 -11.12 4.60 -9.28
CA ALA A 396 -10.52 4.99 -8.01
C ALA A 396 -11.55 5.48 -6.96
N LEU A 397 -12.67 6.06 -7.40
CA LEU A 397 -13.65 6.72 -6.51
C LEU A 397 -14.82 5.86 -6.00
N PHE A 398 -15.14 4.71 -6.60
CA PHE A 398 -16.19 3.78 -6.12
C PHE A 398 -15.90 3.20 -4.74
N GLU A 399 -14.66 2.80 -4.48
CA GLU A 399 -14.23 2.44 -3.11
C GLU A 399 -14.03 3.69 -2.23
N GLY A 400 -14.41 4.88 -2.70
CA GLY A 400 -14.24 6.16 -1.99
C GLY A 400 -14.93 6.22 -0.62
N PHE A 401 -15.94 5.39 -0.36
CA PHE A 401 -16.52 5.21 0.98
C PHE A 401 -15.54 4.56 1.99
N ARG A 402 -14.48 3.90 1.51
CA ARG A 402 -13.40 3.32 2.33
C ARG A 402 -12.26 4.31 2.59
N TRP A 403 -12.25 5.44 1.88
CA TRP A 403 -11.15 6.40 1.88
C TRP A 403 -11.55 7.76 2.46
N THR A 404 -10.57 8.56 2.84
CA THR A 404 -10.83 9.89 3.39
C THR A 404 -11.37 10.83 2.31
N LYS A 405 -12.16 11.85 2.71
CA LYS A 405 -12.60 12.92 1.79
C LYS A 405 -11.40 13.55 1.06
N ARG A 406 -10.29 13.78 1.78
CA ARG A 406 -9.01 14.24 1.25
C ARG A 406 -8.51 13.38 0.09
N TYR A 407 -8.48 12.05 0.25
CA TYR A 407 -8.06 11.14 -0.83
C TYR A 407 -9.00 11.21 -2.03
N ASN A 408 -10.32 11.23 -1.81
CA ASN A 408 -11.31 11.27 -2.90
C ASN A 408 -11.24 12.59 -3.69
N ASP A 409 -11.07 13.72 -3.00
CA ASP A 409 -10.92 15.03 -3.64
C ASP A 409 -9.57 15.11 -4.40
N TRP A 410 -8.50 14.55 -3.84
CA TRP A 410 -7.17 14.47 -4.49
C TRP A 410 -7.15 13.59 -5.75
N ILE A 411 -7.91 12.49 -5.77
CA ILE A 411 -8.08 11.67 -6.99
C ILE A 411 -8.77 12.48 -8.08
N LYS A 412 -9.85 13.22 -7.76
CA LYS A 412 -10.51 14.10 -8.73
C LYS A 412 -9.52 15.13 -9.29
N GLU A 413 -8.74 15.77 -8.41
CA GLU A 413 -7.69 16.74 -8.79
C GLU A 413 -6.66 16.13 -9.76
N ILE A 414 -6.19 14.91 -9.51
CA ILE A 414 -5.28 14.19 -10.42
C ILE A 414 -5.88 14.07 -11.82
N PHE A 415 -7.17 13.73 -11.93
CA PHE A 415 -7.81 13.48 -13.22
C PHE A 415 -8.22 14.74 -13.99
N THR A 416 -8.30 15.92 -13.34
CA THR A 416 -8.60 17.21 -14.02
C THR A 416 -7.64 17.56 -15.16
N GLU A 417 -6.40 17.05 -15.13
CA GLU A 417 -5.40 17.25 -16.19
C GLU A 417 -5.75 16.53 -17.50
N PHE A 418 -6.63 15.52 -17.42
CA PHE A 418 -7.04 14.69 -18.55
C PHE A 418 -8.46 14.98 -19.04
N GLY A 419 -9.31 15.57 -18.20
CA GLY A 419 -10.69 15.93 -18.53
C GLY A 419 -11.49 16.30 -17.28
N ASP A 420 -12.63 16.96 -17.48
CA ASP A 420 -13.66 17.07 -16.44
C ASP A 420 -14.57 15.84 -16.53
N TYR A 421 -14.38 14.89 -15.62
CA TYR A 421 -15.17 13.66 -15.55
C TYR A 421 -16.30 13.73 -14.50
N SER A 422 -16.75 14.94 -14.15
CA SER A 422 -17.72 15.14 -13.07
C SER A 422 -19.09 14.54 -13.38
N ARG A 423 -19.51 14.52 -14.65
CA ARG A 423 -20.84 14.02 -15.05
C ARG A 423 -20.87 12.50 -15.13
N GLU A 424 -19.84 11.92 -15.72
CA GLU A 424 -19.54 10.49 -15.78
C GLU A 424 -19.50 9.94 -14.34
N PHE A 425 -18.87 10.68 -13.42
CA PHE A 425 -18.88 10.36 -12.00
C PHE A 425 -20.28 10.46 -11.36
N ASP A 426 -21.13 11.42 -11.73
CA ASP A 426 -22.50 11.51 -11.25
C ASP A 426 -23.42 10.41 -11.83
N VAL A 427 -23.23 9.98 -13.09
CA VAL A 427 -23.89 8.78 -13.67
C VAL A 427 -23.46 7.53 -12.89
N GLU A 428 -22.16 7.34 -12.70
CA GLU A 428 -21.61 6.21 -11.97
C GLU A 428 -22.06 6.20 -10.50
N LYS A 429 -22.04 7.34 -9.81
CA LYS A 429 -22.52 7.44 -8.42
C LYS A 429 -24.01 7.09 -8.30
N ARG A 430 -24.87 7.58 -9.21
CA ARG A 430 -26.27 7.16 -9.29
C ARG A 430 -26.41 5.65 -9.52
N SER A 431 -25.53 5.07 -10.34
CA SER A 431 -25.49 3.63 -10.57
C SER A 431 -25.12 2.87 -9.28
N TRP A 432 -24.09 3.29 -8.55
CA TRP A 432 -23.64 2.61 -7.33
C TRP A 432 -24.66 2.71 -6.18
N GLU A 433 -25.36 3.85 -6.06
CA GLU A 433 -26.42 4.07 -5.06
C GLU A 433 -27.63 3.12 -5.23
N MET A 434 -27.79 2.51 -6.42
CA MET A 434 -28.83 1.51 -6.70
C MET A 434 -28.38 0.05 -6.43
N GLY A 435 -27.18 -0.18 -5.86
CA GLY A 435 -26.67 -1.51 -5.46
C GLY A 435 -26.30 -2.45 -6.62
N ASP A 436 -25.71 -3.62 -6.34
CA ASP A 436 -25.15 -4.49 -7.40
C ASP A 436 -26.19 -5.43 -8.05
N GLY A 437 -27.13 -4.90 -8.84
CA GLY A 437 -28.08 -5.73 -9.60
C GLY A 437 -28.91 -4.96 -10.63
N ILE A 438 -28.72 -5.26 -11.92
CA ILE A 438 -29.55 -4.73 -13.03
C ILE A 438 -31.03 -4.98 -12.77
#